data_AF-A0A0X8D4Y4-F1
#
_entry.id   AF-A0A0X8D4Y4-F1
#
_cell.length_a   1.000
_cell.length_b   1.000
_cell.length_c   1.000
_cell.angle_alpha   90.00
_cell.angle_beta   90.00
_cell.angle_gamma   90.00
#
_symmetry.space_group_name_H-M   'P 1'
#
loop_
_entity.id
_entity.type
_entity.pdbx_description
1 polymer ?
#
loop_
_entity_poly.entity_id
_entity_poly.type
_entity_poly.pdbx_seq_one_letter_code
_entity_poly.pdbx_strand_id
1 'polypeptide(L)'
;MATKTYNVDLKTQSWKQGDSQWGSLKTSCGGTMSAEGCIITSVAMIFKSFGDNVTPKTMLEKLKKSKADCPFNWLSAAKEYKHTYKDKTFGSFDKLKNSIFNLIVNSKIPIMVRVPGHTVVARGFNGTLPVDAKGNPDLSKITSNMILVNDPGSSKNKTLADVINQKGAVEYINYYTK
;
A
#
# COMPACT_ATOMS: atom_id res chain seq x y z
N MET A 1 -31.60 -11.35 -1.09
CA MET A 1 -30.81 -10.31 -1.78
C MET A 1 -29.79 -11.01 -2.68
N ALA A 2 -29.61 -10.53 -3.91
CA ALA A 2 -28.56 -11.05 -4.79
C ALA A 2 -27.17 -10.66 -4.27
N THR A 3 -26.14 -11.41 -4.66
CA THR A 3 -24.75 -11.17 -4.25
C THR A 3 -23.81 -11.21 -5.45
N LYS A 4 -22.69 -10.50 -5.36
CA LYS A 4 -21.62 -10.53 -6.36
C LYS A 4 -20.27 -10.77 -5.69
N THR A 5 -19.50 -11.70 -6.25
CA THR A 5 -18.14 -12.01 -5.81
C THR A 5 -17.14 -11.19 -6.62
N TYR A 6 -16.19 -10.60 -5.92
CA TYR A 6 -15.08 -9.83 -6.47
C TYR A 6 -13.78 -10.54 -6.10
N ASN A 7 -13.00 -10.88 -7.12
CA ASN A 7 -11.66 -11.43 -6.95
C ASN A 7 -10.70 -10.63 -7.83
N VAL A 8 -10.10 -9.59 -7.24
CA VAL A 8 -9.18 -8.68 -7.90
C VAL A 8 -7.82 -8.79 -7.22
N ASP A 9 -6.81 -9.17 -7.97
CA ASP A 9 -5.41 -9.13 -7.55
C ASP A 9 -4.60 -8.34 -8.57
N LEU A 10 -4.00 -7.23 -8.12
CA LEU A 10 -3.18 -6.36 -8.97
C LEU A 10 -1.76 -6.92 -9.16
N LYS A 11 -1.46 -8.09 -8.57
CA LYS A 11 -0.19 -8.81 -8.70
C LYS A 11 1.04 -7.95 -8.38
N THR A 12 0.90 -7.05 -7.41
CA THR A 12 2.03 -6.22 -6.99
C THR A 12 3.12 -7.10 -6.38
N GLN A 13 4.37 -6.81 -6.72
CA GLN A 13 5.53 -7.51 -6.16
C GLN A 13 5.52 -7.39 -4.64
N SER A 14 5.81 -8.49 -3.94
CA SER A 14 5.92 -8.50 -2.48
C SER A 14 7.39 -8.56 -2.08
N TRP A 15 7.82 -7.61 -1.26
CA TRP A 15 9.18 -7.53 -0.71
C TRP A 15 9.15 -7.35 0.80
N LYS A 16 10.27 -7.66 1.46
CA LYS A 16 10.46 -7.43 2.90
C LYS A 16 11.40 -6.28 3.15
N GLN A 17 11.06 -5.40 4.09
CA GLN A 17 11.95 -4.29 4.45
C GLN A 17 13.25 -4.80 5.11
N GLY A 18 13.19 -5.95 5.79
CA GLY A 18 14.34 -6.62 6.42
C GLY A 18 15.03 -7.67 5.54
N ASP A 19 14.85 -7.63 4.22
CA ASP A 19 15.57 -8.54 3.32
C ASP A 19 17.09 -8.36 3.43
N SER A 20 17.86 -9.44 3.35
CA SER A 20 19.33 -9.43 3.39
C SER A 20 19.99 -8.44 2.42
N GLN A 21 19.37 -8.15 1.28
CA GLN A 21 19.94 -7.28 0.25
C GLN A 21 19.93 -5.79 0.61
N TRP A 22 19.01 -5.35 1.47
CA TRP A 22 18.85 -3.93 1.82
C TRP A 22 18.52 -3.66 3.29
N GLY A 23 18.12 -4.66 4.06
CA GLY A 23 17.64 -4.50 5.43
C GLY A 23 18.63 -3.83 6.37
N SER A 24 19.94 -4.02 6.16
CA SER A 24 21.01 -3.38 6.92
C SER A 24 21.38 -1.96 6.43
N LEU A 25 20.91 -1.55 5.24
CA LEU A 25 21.20 -0.24 4.69
C LEU A 25 20.57 0.87 5.53
N LYS A 26 21.30 1.97 5.66
CA LYS A 26 20.91 3.12 6.47
C LYS A 26 20.12 4.15 5.67
N THR A 27 19.06 4.69 6.26
CA THR A 27 18.42 5.90 5.76
C THR A 27 19.24 7.15 6.11
N SER A 28 18.85 8.31 5.59
CA SER A 28 19.42 9.60 5.96
C SER A 28 19.18 9.98 7.43
N CYS A 29 18.22 9.33 8.13
CA CYS A 29 17.99 9.52 9.56
C CYS A 29 18.85 8.59 10.46
N GLY A 30 19.66 7.71 9.88
CA GLY A 30 20.57 6.81 10.62
C GLY A 30 19.95 5.48 11.09
N GLY A 31 18.63 5.30 10.92
CA GLY A 31 17.97 4.01 11.08
C GLY A 31 18.22 3.07 9.90
N THR A 32 17.92 1.79 10.08
CA THR A 32 18.07 0.76 9.02
C THR A 32 16.76 0.54 8.27
N MET A 33 16.83 0.13 7.00
CA MET A 33 15.66 -0.30 6.22
C MET A 33 14.82 -1.37 6.95
N SER A 34 15.45 -2.29 7.69
CA SER A 34 14.71 -3.28 8.46
C SER A 34 13.83 -2.67 9.54
N ALA A 35 14.23 -1.53 10.12
CA ALA A 35 13.53 -0.87 11.22
C ALA A 35 12.46 0.11 10.73
N GLU A 36 12.76 0.91 9.71
CA GLU A 36 11.91 2.03 9.28
C GLU A 36 11.58 2.05 7.78
N GLY A 37 12.07 1.09 7.02
CA GLY A 37 11.94 1.04 5.55
C GLY A 37 10.57 0.62 5.03
N CYS A 38 9.52 0.58 5.86
CA CYS A 38 8.18 0.17 5.46
C CYS A 38 7.62 1.02 4.31
N ILE A 39 7.85 2.34 4.36
CA ILE A 39 7.41 3.29 3.32
C ILE A 39 8.20 3.07 2.03
N ILE A 40 9.52 3.12 2.08
CA ILE A 40 10.39 2.94 0.90
C ILE A 40 10.11 1.61 0.21
N THR A 41 10.00 0.53 0.98
CA THR A 41 9.70 -0.80 0.45
C THR A 41 8.32 -0.84 -0.20
N SER A 42 7.29 -0.24 0.43
CA SER A 42 5.93 -0.19 -0.13
C SER A 42 5.85 0.62 -1.42
N VAL A 43 6.52 1.77 -1.50
CA VAL A 43 6.54 2.60 -2.72
C VAL A 43 7.25 1.87 -3.84
N ALA A 44 8.37 1.20 -3.54
CA ALA A 44 9.07 0.38 -4.54
C ALA A 44 8.17 -0.74 -5.10
N MET A 45 7.35 -1.40 -4.28
CA MET A 45 6.40 -2.41 -4.76
C MET A 45 5.37 -1.83 -5.73
N ILE A 46 4.85 -0.63 -5.45
CA ILE A 46 3.89 0.05 -6.33
C ILE A 46 4.54 0.45 -7.66
N PHE A 47 5.70 1.10 -7.63
CA PHE A 47 6.40 1.49 -8.87
C PHE A 47 6.81 0.25 -9.68
N LYS A 48 7.26 -0.83 -9.03
CA LYS A 48 7.52 -2.09 -9.74
C LYS A 48 6.27 -2.63 -10.46
N SER A 49 5.09 -2.47 -9.87
CA SER A 49 3.82 -2.87 -10.50
C SER A 49 3.44 -2.01 -11.72
N PHE A 50 3.95 -0.78 -11.79
CA PHE A 50 3.81 0.08 -12.96
C PHE A 50 4.79 -0.24 -14.08
N GLY A 51 5.77 -1.11 -13.83
CA GLY A 51 6.79 -1.55 -14.80
C GLY A 51 8.16 -0.92 -14.56
N ASP A 52 8.34 -0.12 -13.52
CA ASP A 52 9.62 0.53 -13.26
C ASP A 52 10.70 -0.47 -12.87
N ASN A 53 11.92 -0.18 -13.31
CA ASN A 53 13.10 -0.92 -12.87
C ASN A 53 13.56 -0.40 -11.49
N VAL A 54 12.87 -0.85 -10.45
CA VAL A 54 13.07 -0.40 -9.07
C VAL A 54 13.07 -1.59 -8.12
N THR A 55 13.87 -1.45 -7.06
CA THR A 55 13.90 -2.29 -5.86
C THR A 55 13.95 -1.38 -4.63
N PRO A 56 13.71 -1.88 -3.39
CA PRO A 56 13.86 -1.08 -2.18
C PRO A 56 15.26 -0.48 -2.04
N LYS A 57 16.31 -1.24 -2.42
CA LYS A 57 17.70 -0.77 -2.46
C LYS A 57 17.87 0.42 -3.40
N THR A 58 17.51 0.27 -4.67
CA THR A 58 17.72 1.34 -5.67
C THR A 58 16.88 2.58 -5.37
N MET A 59 15.69 2.40 -4.77
CA MET A 59 14.85 3.52 -4.35
C MET A 59 15.51 4.29 -3.20
N LEU A 60 15.99 3.59 -2.17
CA LEU A 60 16.74 4.20 -1.08
C LEU A 60 17.94 4.99 -1.64
N GLU A 61 18.79 4.36 -2.47
CA GLU A 61 19.99 4.99 -3.03
C GLU A 61 19.68 6.26 -3.84
N LYS A 62 18.60 6.24 -4.65
CA LYS A 62 18.16 7.41 -5.43
C LYS A 62 17.65 8.54 -4.54
N LEU A 63 16.77 8.24 -3.59
CA LEU A 63 16.19 9.26 -2.70
C LEU A 63 17.20 9.83 -1.71
N LYS A 64 18.19 9.04 -1.29
CA LYS A 64 19.28 9.52 -0.42
C LYS A 64 20.10 10.64 -1.05
N LYS A 65 20.28 10.65 -2.37
CA LYS A 65 21.04 11.71 -3.07
C LYS A 65 20.47 13.11 -2.83
N SER A 66 19.17 13.20 -2.61
CA SER A 66 18.44 14.45 -2.31
C SER A 66 17.94 14.52 -0.87
N LYS A 67 18.38 13.61 0.02
CA LYS A 67 17.89 13.46 1.40
C LYS A 67 16.35 13.33 1.49
N ALA A 68 15.75 12.73 0.46
CA ALA A 68 14.30 12.57 0.32
C ALA A 68 13.79 11.22 0.87
N ASP A 69 14.69 10.35 1.34
CA ASP A 69 14.34 9.04 1.89
C ASP A 69 13.88 9.12 3.35
N CYS A 70 14.36 10.10 4.12
CA CYS A 70 13.97 10.31 5.51
C CYS A 70 14.09 11.80 5.95
N PRO A 71 12.99 12.46 6.36
CA PRO A 71 11.61 11.98 6.27
C PRO A 71 11.23 11.72 4.80
N PHE A 72 10.45 10.66 4.57
CA PHE A 72 10.14 10.24 3.21
C PHE A 72 9.34 11.32 2.46
N ASN A 73 9.88 11.78 1.33
CA ASN A 73 9.24 12.77 0.47
C ASN A 73 8.53 12.09 -0.71
N TRP A 74 7.20 12.04 -0.62
CA TRP A 74 6.33 11.40 -1.61
C TRP A 74 6.44 12.02 -3.01
N LEU A 75 6.57 13.35 -3.08
CA LEU A 75 6.68 14.10 -4.34
C LEU A 75 8.05 13.87 -5.00
N SER A 76 9.12 13.81 -4.21
CA SER A 76 10.45 13.45 -4.72
C SER A 76 10.47 12.05 -5.33
N ALA A 77 9.83 11.07 -4.68
CA ALA A 77 9.69 9.72 -5.23
C ALA A 77 8.86 9.71 -6.52
N ALA A 78 7.74 10.46 -6.56
CA ALA A 78 6.94 10.61 -7.78
C ALA A 78 7.76 11.20 -8.93
N LYS A 79 8.49 12.30 -8.67
CA LYS A 79 9.33 12.97 -9.67
C LYS A 79 10.45 12.06 -10.19
N GLU A 80 11.14 11.36 -9.30
CA GLU A 80 12.26 10.48 -9.64
C GLU A 80 11.85 9.33 -10.59
N TYR A 81 10.62 8.84 -10.44
CA TYR A 81 10.07 7.72 -11.22
C TYR A 81 8.97 8.15 -12.21
N LYS A 82 8.78 9.45 -12.44
CA LYS A 82 7.80 10.00 -13.40
C LYS A 82 6.36 9.53 -13.14
N HIS A 83 5.94 9.58 -11.88
CA HIS A 83 4.58 9.28 -11.43
C HIS A 83 3.90 10.51 -10.86
N THR A 84 2.58 10.46 -10.79
CA THR A 84 1.78 11.45 -10.06
C THR A 84 1.48 10.94 -8.66
N TYR A 85 1.84 11.72 -7.64
CA TYR A 85 1.45 11.46 -6.27
C TYR A 85 0.03 11.97 -6.01
N LYS A 86 -0.81 11.12 -5.41
CA LYS A 86 -2.14 11.50 -4.91
C LYS A 86 -2.09 11.54 -3.39
N ASP A 87 -2.40 12.71 -2.85
CA ASP A 87 -2.13 13.05 -1.46
C ASP A 87 -2.96 12.24 -0.45
N LYS A 88 -2.61 12.38 0.83
CA LYS A 88 -3.19 11.64 1.93
C LYS A 88 -4.66 11.97 2.10
N THR A 89 -5.48 10.93 2.13
CA THR A 89 -6.87 10.99 2.60
C THR A 89 -6.95 10.36 3.98
N PHE A 90 -7.14 11.19 5.00
CA PHE A 90 -7.18 10.76 6.40
C PHE A 90 -8.55 10.18 6.78
N GLY A 91 -8.56 9.18 7.65
CA GLY A 91 -9.79 8.60 8.19
C GLY A 91 -9.64 7.16 8.65
N SER A 92 -10.64 6.70 9.41
CA SER A 92 -10.76 5.29 9.79
C SER A 92 -11.06 4.40 8.58
N PHE A 93 -10.86 3.09 8.73
CA PHE A 93 -11.21 2.11 7.69
C PHE A 93 -12.67 2.27 7.20
N ASP A 94 -13.64 2.45 8.10
CA ASP A 94 -15.04 2.60 7.71
C ASP A 94 -15.32 3.83 6.84
N LYS A 95 -14.56 4.92 7.04
CA LYS A 95 -14.66 6.12 6.19
C LYS A 95 -13.98 5.92 4.84
N LEU A 96 -12.91 5.12 4.79
CA LEU A 96 -12.07 4.97 3.61
C LEU A 96 -12.41 3.75 2.74
N LYS A 97 -13.16 2.76 3.26
CA LYS A 97 -13.41 1.47 2.56
C LYS A 97 -14.02 1.63 1.18
N ASN A 98 -14.88 2.61 0.96
CA ASN A 98 -15.47 2.88 -0.37
C ASN A 98 -14.39 3.38 -1.35
N SER A 99 -13.52 4.29 -0.92
CA SER A 99 -12.40 4.79 -1.74
C SER A 99 -11.39 3.68 -2.03
N ILE A 100 -11.06 2.87 -1.02
CA ILE A 100 -10.17 1.71 -1.18
C ILE A 100 -10.74 0.75 -2.23
N PHE A 101 -12.03 0.40 -2.11
CA PHE A 101 -12.70 -0.46 -3.07
C PHE A 101 -12.68 0.13 -4.48
N ASN A 102 -13.04 1.40 -4.65
CA ASN A 102 -13.07 2.04 -5.96
C ASN A 102 -11.68 2.06 -6.61
N LEU A 103 -10.63 2.40 -5.85
CA LEU A 103 -9.26 2.44 -6.36
C LEU A 103 -8.78 1.04 -6.79
N ILE A 104 -9.02 0.02 -5.97
CA ILE A 104 -8.54 -1.34 -6.25
C ILE A 104 -9.39 -2.05 -7.30
N VAL A 105 -10.72 -2.04 -7.14
CA VAL A 105 -11.64 -2.84 -7.94
C VAL A 105 -11.98 -2.17 -9.25
N ASN A 106 -12.26 -0.87 -9.25
CA ASN A 106 -12.72 -0.15 -10.44
C ASN A 106 -11.54 0.47 -11.19
N SER A 107 -10.65 1.17 -10.50
CA SER A 107 -9.51 1.85 -11.14
C SER A 107 -8.27 1.00 -11.31
N LYS A 108 -8.21 -0.19 -10.69
CA LYS A 108 -7.05 -1.10 -10.71
C LYS A 108 -5.74 -0.47 -10.22
N ILE A 109 -5.83 0.40 -9.22
CA ILE A 109 -4.70 1.12 -8.63
C ILE A 109 -4.34 0.50 -7.27
N PRO A 110 -3.09 0.03 -7.07
CA PRO A 110 -2.63 -0.36 -5.75
C PRO A 110 -2.41 0.89 -4.89
N ILE A 111 -2.75 0.80 -3.61
CA ILE A 111 -2.72 1.96 -2.71
C ILE A 111 -1.84 1.66 -1.50
N MET A 112 -1.30 2.70 -0.89
CA MET A 112 -0.65 2.61 0.40
C MET A 112 -1.68 2.86 1.49
N VAL A 113 -1.64 2.03 2.52
CA VAL A 113 -2.47 2.17 3.71
C VAL A 113 -1.55 2.38 4.89
N ARG A 114 -1.73 3.49 5.59
CA ARG A 114 -1.01 3.80 6.82
C ARG A 114 -1.82 3.35 8.03
N VAL A 115 -1.13 2.66 8.94
CA VAL A 115 -1.54 2.38 10.31
C VAL A 115 -0.45 2.90 11.26
N PRO A 116 -0.66 2.96 12.58
CA PRO A 116 0.34 3.46 13.52
C PRO A 116 1.71 2.82 13.32
N GLY A 117 2.70 3.67 13.03
CA GLY A 117 4.09 3.26 12.83
C GLY A 117 4.39 2.44 11.57
N HIS A 118 3.40 2.06 10.74
CA HIS A 118 3.62 1.11 9.65
C HIS A 118 2.82 1.43 8.38
N THR A 119 3.42 1.12 7.22
CA THR A 119 2.77 1.30 5.92
C THR A 119 2.78 -0.02 5.16
N VAL A 120 1.65 -0.36 4.55
CA VAL A 120 1.46 -1.56 3.73
C VAL A 120 0.87 -1.19 2.37
N VAL A 121 0.97 -2.08 1.38
CA VAL A 121 0.33 -1.91 0.07
C VAL A 121 -0.95 -2.73 0.04
N ALA A 122 -2.10 -2.11 -0.14
CA ALA A 122 -3.32 -2.82 -0.51
C ALA A 122 -3.31 -3.08 -2.01
N ARG A 123 -3.30 -4.36 -2.37
CA ARG A 123 -3.01 -4.86 -3.72
C ARG A 123 -4.19 -5.57 -4.38
N GLY A 124 -5.29 -5.73 -3.66
CA GLY A 124 -6.39 -6.54 -4.16
C GLY A 124 -7.60 -6.53 -3.25
N PHE A 125 -8.67 -7.09 -3.77
CA PHE A 125 -9.94 -7.26 -3.09
C PHE A 125 -10.43 -8.69 -3.34
N ASN A 126 -10.76 -9.41 -2.27
CA ASN A 126 -11.38 -10.72 -2.34
C ASN A 126 -12.57 -10.76 -1.38
N GLY A 127 -13.79 -10.80 -1.92
CA GLY A 127 -14.99 -10.84 -1.09
C GLY A 127 -16.28 -10.91 -1.89
N THR A 128 -17.36 -11.27 -1.20
CA THR A 128 -18.72 -11.32 -1.75
C THR A 128 -19.56 -10.25 -1.07
N LEU A 129 -20.20 -9.39 -1.87
CA LEU A 129 -21.03 -8.29 -1.37
C LEU A 129 -22.49 -8.48 -1.84
N PRO A 130 -23.49 -8.12 -1.02
CA PRO A 130 -24.86 -7.93 -1.50
C PRO A 130 -24.90 -6.88 -2.61
N VAL A 131 -25.85 -7.02 -3.54
CA VAL A 131 -26.10 -6.03 -4.60
C VAL A 131 -27.56 -5.59 -4.63
N ASP A 132 -27.77 -4.35 -5.08
CA ASP A 132 -29.12 -3.81 -5.36
C ASP A 132 -29.72 -4.41 -6.65
N ALA A 133 -30.94 -4.01 -7.00
CA ALA A 133 -31.63 -4.47 -8.20
C ALA A 133 -30.92 -4.11 -9.52
N LYS A 134 -29.99 -3.15 -9.50
CA LYS A 134 -29.16 -2.74 -10.65
C LYS A 134 -27.78 -3.41 -10.65
N GLY A 135 -27.49 -4.26 -9.66
CA GLY A 135 -26.21 -4.94 -9.51
C GLY A 135 -25.11 -4.10 -8.85
N ASN A 136 -25.44 -2.95 -8.25
CA ASN A 136 -24.46 -2.15 -7.51
C ASN A 136 -24.18 -2.77 -6.13
N PRO A 137 -22.91 -2.92 -5.72
CA PRO A 137 -22.56 -3.52 -4.44
C PRO A 137 -22.89 -2.63 -3.25
N ASP A 138 -23.36 -3.23 -2.16
CA ASP A 138 -23.46 -2.58 -0.85
C ASP A 138 -22.06 -2.46 -0.22
N LEU A 139 -21.42 -1.32 -0.45
CA LEU A 139 -20.08 -1.02 0.05
C LEU A 139 -20.02 -0.92 1.58
N SER A 140 -21.15 -0.77 2.28
CA SER A 140 -21.18 -0.76 3.74
C SER A 140 -20.75 -2.09 4.34
N LYS A 141 -20.90 -3.20 3.59
CA LYS A 141 -20.56 -4.57 4.00
C LYS A 141 -19.10 -4.95 3.77
N ILE A 142 -18.29 -4.04 3.24
CA ILE A 142 -16.85 -4.27 3.09
C ILE A 142 -16.21 -4.35 4.47
N THR A 143 -15.41 -5.40 4.67
CA THR A 143 -14.59 -5.61 5.87
C THR A 143 -13.10 -5.57 5.52
N SER A 144 -12.23 -5.30 6.49
CA SER A 144 -10.78 -5.26 6.29
C SER A 144 -10.18 -6.62 5.88
N ASN A 145 -10.87 -7.73 6.19
CA ASN A 145 -10.51 -9.08 5.73
C ASN A 145 -10.59 -9.24 4.21
N MET A 146 -11.41 -8.41 3.54
CA MET A 146 -11.58 -8.48 2.08
C MET A 146 -10.46 -7.75 1.33
N ILE A 147 -9.65 -6.93 2.01
CA ILE A 147 -8.57 -6.15 1.39
C ILE A 147 -7.27 -6.94 1.47
N LEU A 148 -6.76 -7.39 0.33
CA LEU A 148 -5.48 -8.11 0.24
C LEU A 148 -4.32 -7.13 0.34
N VAL A 149 -3.27 -7.49 1.09
CA VAL A 149 -2.11 -6.62 1.30
C VAL A 149 -0.78 -7.31 0.97
N ASN A 150 0.22 -6.48 0.64
CA ASN A 150 1.63 -6.80 0.82
C ASN A 150 2.15 -5.99 2.01
N ASP A 151 2.54 -6.70 3.06
CA ASP A 151 3.12 -6.09 4.25
C ASP A 151 4.66 -6.24 4.22
N PRO A 152 5.43 -5.13 4.14
CA PRO A 152 6.89 -5.19 4.12
C PRO A 152 7.52 -5.67 5.44
N GLY A 153 6.80 -5.56 6.56
CA GLY A 153 7.24 -6.02 7.88
C GLY A 153 6.92 -7.48 8.19
N SER A 154 5.92 -8.10 7.52
CA SER A 154 5.51 -9.48 7.81
C SER A 154 4.97 -10.22 6.59
N SER A 155 5.43 -11.44 6.31
CA SER A 155 4.88 -12.28 5.21
C SER A 155 3.60 -13.00 5.61
N LYS A 156 3.31 -13.02 6.91
CA LYS A 156 2.13 -13.67 7.48
C LYS A 156 0.86 -12.84 7.27
N ASN A 157 0.99 -11.52 7.20
CA ASN A 157 -0.13 -10.61 6.99
C ASN A 157 -0.55 -10.66 5.51
N LYS A 158 -1.76 -11.17 5.25
CA LYS A 158 -2.33 -11.35 3.91
C LYS A 158 -3.47 -10.36 3.65
N THR A 159 -4.15 -9.92 4.70
CA THR A 159 -5.27 -8.99 4.65
C THR A 159 -4.98 -7.72 5.46
N LEU A 160 -5.75 -6.66 5.20
CA LEU A 160 -5.64 -5.44 6.01
C LEU A 160 -6.09 -5.68 7.46
N ALA A 161 -6.97 -6.64 7.72
CA ALA A 161 -7.34 -7.03 9.07
C ALA A 161 -6.14 -7.56 9.87
N ASP A 162 -5.29 -8.40 9.27
CA ASP A 162 -4.09 -8.92 9.93
C ASP A 162 -3.19 -7.80 10.43
N VAL A 163 -3.07 -6.73 9.63
CA VAL A 163 -2.26 -5.54 9.93
C VAL A 163 -2.92 -4.71 11.02
N ILE A 164 -4.22 -4.40 10.89
CA ILE A 164 -4.96 -3.59 11.86
C ILE A 164 -4.95 -4.23 13.24
N ASN A 165 -5.14 -5.55 13.31
CA ASN A 165 -5.15 -6.29 14.58
C ASN A 165 -3.81 -6.24 15.33
N GLN A 166 -2.70 -5.98 14.63
CA GLN A 166 -1.36 -5.91 15.22
C GLN A 166 -0.89 -4.47 15.48
N LYS A 167 -1.30 -3.51 14.64
CA LYS A 167 -0.74 -2.15 14.62
C LYS A 167 -1.74 -1.07 15.00
N GLY A 168 -3.03 -1.36 14.99
CA GLY A 168 -4.09 -0.39 15.23
C GLY A 168 -4.80 0.07 13.96
N ALA A 169 -5.72 1.02 14.11
CA ALA A 169 -6.62 1.46 13.07
C ALA A 169 -5.91 2.17 11.90
N VAL A 170 -6.56 2.20 10.73
CA VAL A 170 -6.10 3.00 9.58
C VAL A 170 -6.06 4.49 9.93
N GLU A 171 -4.98 5.16 9.55
CA GLU A 171 -4.78 6.60 9.71
C GLU A 171 -5.12 7.36 8.43
N TYR A 172 -4.59 6.88 7.30
CA TYR A 172 -4.84 7.44 5.97
C TYR A 172 -4.51 6.45 4.86
N ILE A 173 -4.97 6.77 3.65
CA ILE A 173 -4.48 6.18 2.41
C ILE A 173 -3.85 7.24 1.52
N ASN A 174 -2.90 6.83 0.69
CA ASN A 174 -2.34 7.62 -0.40
C ASN A 174 -1.91 6.67 -1.51
N TYR A 175 -1.67 7.20 -2.72
CA TYR A 175 -1.32 6.35 -3.86
C TYR A 175 -0.57 7.13 -4.93
N TYR A 176 -0.06 6.38 -5.91
CA TYR A 176 0.55 6.92 -7.10
C TYR A 176 -0.23 6.48 -8.34
N THR A 177 -0.13 7.26 -9.40
CA THR A 177 -0.55 6.85 -10.75
C THR A 177 0.62 7.02 -11.71
N LYS A 178 0.55 6.32 -12.86
CA LYS A 178 1.37 6.67 -14.02
C LYS A 178 1.16 8.11 -14.44
#